data_AF-A0A359GYE2-F1
#
_entry.id   AF-A0A359GYE2-F1
#
_cell.length_a   1.000
_cell.length_b   1.000
_cell.length_c   1.000
_cell.angle_alpha   90.00
_cell.angle_beta   90.00
_cell.angle_gamma   90.00
#
_symmetry.space_group_name_H-M   'P 1'
#
loop_
_entity.id
_entity.type
_entity.pdbx_description
1 polymer ?
#
loop_
_entity_poly.entity_id
_entity_poly.type
_entity_poly.pdbx_seq_one_letter_code
_entity_poly.pdbx_strand_id
1 'polypeptide(L)'
;GDFNAVPGVTNEQGLIGTAPNLVAPEKRPLSSMTPTIVAQNGRPLLAAGSPGGKTIINTTMQVILNVIDHGFNIAEAIEAGRIH
;
A
#
# COMPACT_ATOMS: atom_id res chain seq x y z
N GLY A 1 -13.93 8.49 -5.12
CA GLY A 1 -12.90 9.32 -4.49
C GLY A 1 -12.41 8.63 -3.25
N ASP A 2 -11.29 9.08 -2.70
CA ASP A 2 -10.60 8.36 -1.62
C ASP A 2 -11.25 8.56 -0.24
N PHE A 3 -12.19 9.50 -0.10
CA PHE A 3 -13.07 9.59 1.07
C PHE A 3 -14.09 8.45 1.10
N ASN A 4 -14.49 8.08 2.32
CA ASN A 4 -15.58 7.17 2.58
C ASN A 4 -16.91 7.79 2.09
N ALA A 5 -17.54 7.15 1.10
CA ALA A 5 -18.71 7.70 0.42
C ALA A 5 -20.01 7.59 1.24
N VAL A 6 -20.15 6.53 2.05
CA VAL A 6 -21.36 6.24 2.82
C VAL A 6 -21.01 6.09 4.30
N PRO A 7 -21.33 7.09 5.16
CA PRO A 7 -21.09 7.00 6.59
C PRO A 7 -21.74 5.76 7.21
N GLY A 8 -21.00 5.06 8.08
CA GLY A 8 -21.49 3.91 8.83
C GLY A 8 -21.57 2.58 8.06
N VAL A 9 -21.34 2.57 6.74
CA VAL A 9 -21.38 1.33 5.95
C VAL A 9 -19.97 0.76 5.79
N THR A 10 -19.72 -0.35 6.48
CA THR A 10 -18.55 -1.20 6.25
C THR A 10 -19.00 -2.62 5.94
N ASN A 11 -18.53 -3.20 4.85
CA ASN A 11 -18.99 -4.52 4.40
C ASN A 11 -17.89 -5.36 3.72
N GLU A 12 -18.22 -6.61 3.42
CA GLU A 12 -17.32 -7.61 2.81
C GLU A 12 -16.91 -7.26 1.37
N GLN A 13 -17.69 -6.44 0.68
CA GLN A 13 -17.32 -5.90 -0.64
C GLN A 13 -16.24 -4.80 -0.55
N GLY A 14 -15.78 -4.48 0.67
CA GLY A 14 -14.72 -3.52 0.91
C GLY A 14 -15.18 -2.07 0.92
N LEU A 15 -16.49 -1.79 1.02
CA LEU A 15 -16.99 -0.44 1.31
C LEU A 15 -16.60 -0.09 2.74
N ILE A 16 -16.10 1.13 2.98
CA ILE A 16 -15.65 1.60 4.29
C ILE A 16 -16.35 2.94 4.57
N GLY A 17 -17.00 3.02 5.72
CA GLY A 17 -17.85 4.14 6.12
C GLY A 17 -17.41 4.82 7.41
N THR A 18 -16.20 4.57 7.88
CA THR A 18 -15.74 5.04 9.20
C THR A 18 -15.55 6.57 9.24
N ALA A 19 -15.80 7.16 10.41
CA ALA A 19 -15.74 8.61 10.62
C ALA A 19 -14.39 9.27 10.23
N PRO A 20 -13.20 8.66 10.48
CA PRO A 20 -11.92 9.31 10.23
C PRO A 20 -11.69 9.75 8.78
N ASN A 21 -12.32 9.09 7.80
CA ASN A 21 -12.12 9.38 6.38
C ASN A 21 -13.41 9.83 5.67
N LEU A 22 -14.36 10.44 6.39
CA LEU A 22 -15.48 11.16 5.76
C LEU A 22 -15.01 12.47 5.11
N VAL A 23 -15.73 12.91 4.07
CA VAL A 23 -15.49 14.17 3.37
C VAL A 23 -15.71 15.38 4.29
N ALA A 24 -14.80 16.36 4.21
CA ALA A 24 -14.93 17.65 4.88
C ALA A 24 -14.13 18.72 4.09
N PRO A 25 -14.48 20.01 4.19
CA PRO A 25 -13.71 21.09 3.56
C PRO A 25 -12.24 21.04 3.97
N GLU A 26 -11.34 21.25 2.99
CA GLU A 26 -9.88 21.30 3.16
C GLU A 26 -9.22 20.01 3.68
N LYS A 27 -10.00 18.97 3.97
CA LYS A 27 -9.48 17.69 4.45
C LYS A 27 -8.77 16.97 3.32
N ARG A 28 -7.65 16.31 3.65
CA ARG A 28 -6.97 15.39 2.73
C ARG A 28 -7.57 13.99 2.89
N PRO A 29 -7.98 13.32 1.80
CA PRO A 29 -8.49 11.97 1.89
C PRO A 29 -7.37 10.99 2.24
N LEU A 30 -7.73 9.90 2.92
CA LEU A 30 -6.82 8.80 3.22
C LEU A 30 -6.34 8.15 1.92
N SER A 31 -5.03 7.99 1.78
CA SER A 31 -4.43 7.30 0.64
C SER A 31 -3.71 6.02 1.08
N SER A 32 -3.69 5.03 0.20
CA SER A 32 -2.88 3.81 0.35
C SER A 32 -1.49 3.94 -0.31
N MET A 33 -1.16 5.10 -0.88
CA MET A 33 0.16 5.32 -1.50
C MET A 33 1.28 5.07 -0.47
N THR A 34 2.20 4.17 -0.83
CA THR A 34 3.29 3.73 0.04
C THR A 34 4.65 3.83 -0.66
N PRO A 35 5.08 5.03 -1.12
CA PRO A 35 6.43 5.21 -1.65
C PRO A 35 7.45 4.94 -0.54
N THR A 36 8.33 3.96 -0.73
CA THR A 36 9.18 3.43 0.34
C THR A 36 10.64 3.35 -0.10
N ILE A 37 11.55 3.77 0.78
CA ILE A 37 12.99 3.56 0.63
C ILE A 37 13.45 2.68 1.79
N VAL A 38 14.03 1.52 1.45
CA VAL A 38 14.63 0.60 2.41
C VAL A 38 16.12 0.88 2.47
N ALA A 39 16.66 1.00 3.68
CA ALA A 39 18.09 1.14 3.93
C ALA A 39 18.60 -0.03 4.77
N GLN A 40 19.83 -0.48 4.49
CA GLN A 40 20.54 -1.49 5.26
C GLN A 40 21.91 -0.94 5.64
N ASN A 41 22.25 -1.00 6.93
CA ASN A 41 23.52 -0.47 7.46
C ASN A 41 23.77 1.01 7.08
N GLY A 42 22.71 1.82 7.15
CA GLY A 42 22.77 3.26 6.83
C GLY A 42 22.90 3.60 5.35
N ARG A 43 22.84 2.61 4.44
CA ARG A 43 22.93 2.82 2.99
C ARG A 43 21.61 2.42 2.31
N PRO A 44 21.14 3.17 1.30
CA PRO A 44 19.98 2.76 0.52
C PRO A 44 20.20 1.38 -0.12
N LEU A 45 19.22 0.51 0.03
CA LEU A 45 19.19 -0.83 -0.57
C LEU A 45 18.21 -0.88 -1.75
N LEU A 46 17.01 -0.30 -1.57
CA LEU A 46 15.86 -0.49 -2.44
C LEU A 46 14.92 0.71 -2.35
N ALA A 47 14.40 1.18 -3.49
CA ALA A 47 13.25 2.08 -3.56
C ALA A 47 12.07 1.35 -4.20
N ALA A 48 10.94 1.30 -3.50
CA ALA A 48 9.77 0.52 -3.88
C ALA A 48 8.49 1.37 -3.88
N GLY A 49 7.58 1.04 -4.79
CA GLY A 49 6.27 1.66 -4.92
C GLY A 49 5.45 0.94 -5.97
N SER A 50 4.13 1.11 -5.93
CA SER A 50 3.22 0.52 -6.92
C SER A 50 1.92 1.33 -7.03
N PRO A 51 1.25 1.34 -8.19
CA PRO A 51 -0.18 1.65 -8.26
C PRO A 51 -1.03 0.47 -7.73
N GLY A 52 -2.34 0.66 -7.55
CA GLY A 52 -3.24 -0.44 -7.16
C GLY A 52 -4.36 -0.10 -6.15
N GLY A 53 -4.50 1.17 -5.76
CA GLY A 53 -5.47 1.56 -4.74
C GLY A 53 -5.17 0.86 -3.42
N LYS A 54 -6.13 0.07 -2.91
CA LYS A 54 -6.00 -0.64 -1.62
C LYS A 54 -4.89 -1.70 -1.62
N THR A 55 -4.50 -2.20 -2.79
CA THR A 55 -3.48 -3.25 -2.91
C THR A 55 -2.05 -2.70 -2.85
N ILE A 56 -1.86 -1.37 -2.90
CA ILE A 56 -0.52 -0.73 -2.92
C ILE A 56 0.30 -1.16 -1.71
N ILE A 57 -0.31 -1.12 -0.52
CA ILE A 57 0.35 -1.47 0.75
C ILE A 57 0.88 -2.90 0.68
N ASN A 58 0.01 -3.88 0.36
CA ASN A 58 0.40 -5.29 0.30
C ASN A 58 1.40 -5.56 -0.83
N THR A 59 1.28 -4.87 -1.97
CA THR A 59 2.20 -5.03 -3.10
C THR A 59 3.60 -4.55 -2.75
N THR A 60 3.72 -3.34 -2.21
CA THR A 60 5.00 -2.79 -1.77
C THR A 60 5.61 -3.64 -0.66
N MET A 61 4.81 -4.12 0.30
CA MET A 61 5.26 -5.04 1.35
C MET A 61 5.82 -6.34 0.76
N GLN A 62 5.09 -7.01 -0.15
CA GLN A 62 5.54 -8.26 -0.76
C GLN A 62 6.86 -8.10 -1.54
N VAL A 63 7.04 -6.99 -2.28
CA VAL A 63 8.31 -6.72 -2.96
C VAL A 63 9.47 -6.58 -1.97
N ILE A 64 9.23 -5.91 -0.83
CA ILE A 64 10.25 -5.76 0.22
C ILE A 64 10.59 -7.12 0.85
N LEU A 65 9.59 -7.94 1.19
CA LEU A 65 9.80 -9.29 1.75
C LEU A 65 10.54 -10.20 0.77
N ASN A 66 10.19 -10.13 -0.53
CA ASN A 66 10.86 -10.91 -1.56
C ASN A 66 12.36 -10.60 -1.63
N VAL A 67 12.74 -9.33 -1.54
CA VAL A 67 14.16 -8.92 -1.55
C VAL A 67 14.86 -9.29 -0.24
N ILE A 68 14.25 -9.00 0.92
CA ILE A 68 14.91 -9.12 2.22
C ILE A 68 14.87 -10.55 2.77
N ASP A 69 13.70 -11.17 2.79
CA ASP A 69 13.48 -12.46 3.46
C ASP A 69 13.66 -13.65 2.51
N HIS A 70 13.32 -13.48 1.23
CA HIS A 70 13.45 -14.54 0.22
C HIS A 70 14.71 -14.42 -0.63
N GLY A 71 15.48 -13.33 -0.47
CA GLY A 71 16.75 -13.12 -1.14
C GLY A 71 16.65 -12.97 -2.66
N PHE A 72 15.47 -12.62 -3.17
CA PHE A 72 15.24 -12.44 -4.61
C PHE A 72 15.99 -11.21 -5.12
N ASN A 73 16.46 -11.30 -6.37
CA ASN A 73 16.85 -10.10 -7.09
C ASN A 73 15.60 -9.26 -7.45
N ILE A 74 15.81 -8.02 -7.88
CA ILE A 74 14.68 -7.10 -8.08
C ILE A 74 13.71 -7.57 -9.17
N ALA A 75 14.18 -8.26 -10.22
CA ALA A 75 13.30 -8.76 -11.28
C ALA A 75 12.44 -9.91 -10.75
N GLU A 76 13.04 -10.87 -10.04
CA GLU A 76 12.32 -11.97 -9.38
C GLU A 76 11.29 -11.45 -8.37
N ALA A 77 11.65 -10.44 -7.56
CA ALA A 77 10.76 -9.85 -6.57
C ALA A 77 9.52 -9.19 -7.20
N ILE A 78 9.65 -8.64 -8.41
CA ILE A 78 8.56 -7.98 -9.15
C ILE A 78 7.66 -8.98 -9.86
N GLU A 79 8.25 -10.01 -10.48
CA GLU A 79 7.57 -11.06 -11.25
C GLU A 79 6.91 -12.13 -10.36
N ALA A 80 7.30 -12.23 -9.09
CA ALA A 80 6.65 -13.11 -8.14
C ALA A 80 5.14 -12.81 -8.05
N GLY A 81 4.35 -13.88 -7.94
CA GLY A 81 2.90 -13.77 -7.72
C GLY A 81 2.56 -12.98 -6.46
N ARG A 82 1.42 -12.29 -6.46
CA ARG A 82 0.98 -11.42 -5.37
C ARG A 82 -0.38 -11.84 -4.81
N ILE A 83 -0.55 -11.65 -3.52
CA ILE A 83 -1.81 -11.84 -2.80
C ILE A 83 -2.28 -10.52 -2.16
N HIS A 84 -3.59 -10.33 -2.04
CA HIS A 84 -4.21 -9.18 -1.37
C HIS A 84 -5.38 -9.63 -0.50
#